data_AF-A0A945J2V0-F1
#
_entry.id   AF-A0A945J2V0-F1
#
_cell.length_a   1.000
_cell.length_b   1.000
_cell.length_c   1.000
_cell.angle_alpha   90.00
_cell.angle_beta   90.00
_cell.angle_gamma   90.00
#
_symmetry.space_group_name_H-M   'P 1'
#
loop_
_entity.id
_entity.type
_entity.pdbx_description
1 polymer ?
#
loop_
_entity_poly.entity_id
_entity_poly.type
_entity_poly.pdbx_seq_one_letter_code
_entity_poly.pdbx_strand_id
1 'polypeptide(L)'
;MLTQAQNQIIYLMLLNGLLFLGLNFVAYSIIFPGPKGSKRMGYMFITCGLLAYLVQQLYQGMVALDYPQENVSGLILSGFVVPVFFVSLFYYRIKRNRIEKEQQSKIKEDND
;
A
#
# COMPACT_ATOMS: atom_id res chain seq x y z
N MET A 1 -5.27 18.00 -27.38
CA MET A 1 -4.01 17.33 -26.98
C MET A 1 -3.70 17.79 -25.56
N LEU A 2 -3.43 16.88 -24.62
CA LEU A 2 -3.05 17.27 -23.26
C LEU A 2 -1.66 17.93 -23.30
N THR A 3 -1.45 18.94 -22.45
CA THR A 3 -0.12 19.54 -22.29
C THR A 3 0.83 18.56 -21.61
N GLN A 4 2.14 18.75 -21.80
CA GLN A 4 3.16 17.91 -21.17
C GLN A 4 2.97 17.84 -19.63
N ALA A 5 2.67 18.99 -19.01
CA ALA A 5 2.37 19.08 -17.58
C ALA A 5 1.10 18.28 -17.19
N GLN A 6 0.04 18.34 -17.99
CA GLN A 6 -1.18 17.54 -17.73
C GLN A 6 -0.90 16.04 -17.80
N ASN A 7 -0.09 15.59 -18.76
CA ASN A 7 0.30 14.18 -18.86
C ASN A 7 1.14 13.74 -17.66
N GLN A 8 2.06 14.57 -17.18
CA GLN A 8 2.85 14.29 -15.97
C GLN A 8 1.97 14.21 -14.71
N ILE A 9 0.99 15.10 -14.57
CA ILE A 9 0.04 15.05 -13.44
C ILE A 9 -0.77 13.76 -13.47
N ILE A 10 -1.32 13.37 -14.63
CA ILE A 10 -2.06 12.11 -14.79
C ILE A 10 -1.17 10.91 -14.46
N TYR A 11 0.09 10.94 -14.92
CA TYR A 11 1.08 9.91 -14.61
C TYR A 11 1.34 9.79 -13.10
N LEU A 12 1.51 10.91 -12.40
CA LEU A 12 1.69 10.94 -10.94
C LEU A 12 0.45 10.45 -10.19
N MET A 13 -0.76 10.79 -10.65
CA MET A 13 -2.00 10.27 -10.07
C MET A 13 -2.09 8.75 -10.20
N LEU A 14 -1.73 8.21 -11.37
CA LEU A 14 -1.68 6.77 -11.61
C LEU A 14 -0.66 6.08 -10.70
N LEU A 15 0.55 6.64 -10.60
CA LEU A 15 1.61 6.10 -9.73
C LEU A 15 1.18 6.09 -8.27
N ASN A 16 0.53 7.15 -7.78
CA ASN A 16 -0.01 7.19 -6.42
C ASN A 16 -1.07 6.10 -6.20
N GLY A 17 -1.96 5.88 -7.17
CA GLY A 17 -2.94 4.79 -7.11
C GLY A 17 -2.32 3.40 -7.04
N LEU A 18 -1.28 3.13 -7.85
CA LEU A 18 -0.53 1.87 -7.82
C LEU A 18 0.19 1.68 -6.48
N LEU A 19 0.77 2.76 -5.96
CA LEU A 19 1.50 2.73 -4.70
C LEU A 19 0.54 2.47 -3.52
N PHE A 20 -0.66 3.07 -3.53
CA PHE A 20 -1.72 2.73 -2.57
C PHE A 20 -2.08 1.26 -2.60
N LEU A 21 -2.35 0.72 -3.80
CA LEU A 21 -2.78 -0.66 -3.97
C LEU A 21 -1.69 -1.66 -3.53
N GLY A 22 -0.43 -1.37 -3.85
CA GLY A 22 0.70 -2.20 -3.42
C GLY A 22 0.91 -2.14 -1.90
N LEU A 23 0.90 -0.95 -1.28
CA LEU A 23 1.03 -0.83 0.18
C LEU A 23 -0.11 -1.54 0.92
N ASN A 24 -1.33 -1.44 0.39
CA ASN A 24 -2.48 -2.15 0.91
C ASN A 24 -2.29 -3.67 0.84
N PHE A 25 -1.82 -4.19 -0.30
CA PHE A 25 -1.52 -5.62 -0.46
C PHE A 25 -0.42 -6.11 0.51
N VAL A 26 0.62 -5.30 0.72
CA VAL A 26 1.69 -5.60 1.68
C VAL A 26 1.12 -5.67 3.10
N ALA A 27 0.36 -4.66 3.51
CA ALA A 27 -0.29 -4.64 4.83
C ALA A 27 -1.23 -5.84 5.03
N TYR A 28 -2.04 -6.18 4.02
CA TYR A 28 -2.90 -7.36 4.05
C TYR A 28 -2.08 -8.64 4.24
N SER A 29 -1.01 -8.80 3.47
CA SER A 29 -0.18 -10.02 3.47
C SER A 29 0.55 -10.23 4.80
N ILE A 30 0.90 -9.15 5.51
CA ILE A 30 1.44 -9.20 6.87
C ILE A 30 0.40 -9.71 7.86
N ILE A 31 -0.83 -9.19 7.80
CA ILE A 31 -1.88 -9.51 8.78
C ILE A 31 -2.49 -10.90 8.55
N PHE A 32 -2.62 -11.31 7.29
CA PHE A 32 -3.14 -12.61 6.89
C PHE A 32 -2.04 -13.43 6.18
N PRO A 33 -1.04 -13.92 6.94
CA PRO A 33 -0.04 -14.81 6.38
C PRO A 33 -0.76 -16.06 5.86
N GLY A 34 -0.53 -16.39 4.57
CA GLY A 34 -1.15 -17.56 3.97
C GLY A 34 -0.75 -18.87 4.69
N PRO A 35 -1.50 -19.97 4.48
CA PRO A 35 -1.20 -21.27 5.08
C PRO A 35 0.22 -21.74 4.72
N LYS A 36 0.81 -22.64 5.54
CA LYS A 36 2.15 -23.20 5.32
C LYS A 36 2.24 -23.77 3.88
N GLY A 37 3.06 -23.15 3.02
CA GLY A 37 3.15 -23.43 1.58
C GLY A 37 2.69 -22.30 0.65
N SER A 38 2.11 -21.23 1.20
CA SER A 38 1.67 -20.08 0.41
C SER A 38 2.84 -19.26 -0.14
N LYS A 39 2.86 -19.05 -1.47
CA LYS A 39 3.81 -18.15 -2.16
C LYS A 39 3.58 -16.66 -1.84
N ARG A 40 2.60 -16.32 -0.98
CA ARG A 40 2.18 -14.95 -0.67
C ARG A 40 3.28 -14.10 -0.04
N MET A 41 4.12 -14.69 0.81
CA MET A 41 5.33 -14.02 1.32
C MET A 41 6.28 -13.64 0.17
N GLY A 42 6.50 -14.54 -0.79
CA GLY A 42 7.31 -14.25 -1.98
C GLY A 42 6.72 -13.12 -2.82
N TYR A 43 5.40 -13.14 -3.06
CA TYR A 43 4.73 -12.04 -3.77
C TYR A 43 4.84 -10.71 -3.01
N MET A 44 4.73 -10.72 -1.68
CA MET A 44 4.93 -9.53 -0.87
C MET A 44 6.33 -8.92 -1.06
N PHE A 45 7.39 -9.74 -1.06
CA PHE A 45 8.76 -9.24 -1.32
C PHE A 45 8.90 -8.63 -2.72
N ILE A 46 8.33 -9.28 -3.74
CA ILE A 46 8.32 -8.76 -5.11
C ILE A 46 7.57 -7.42 -5.15
N THR A 47 6.41 -7.33 -4.49
CA THR A 47 5.63 -6.09 -4.40
C THR A 47 6.41 -4.98 -3.70
N CYS A 48 7.16 -5.27 -2.62
CA CYS A 48 8.01 -4.28 -1.97
C CYS A 48 9.09 -3.73 -2.90
N GLY A 49 9.74 -4.58 -3.70
CA GLY A 49 10.72 -4.12 -4.71
C GLY A 49 10.08 -3.24 -5.78
N LEU A 50 8.90 -3.63 -6.26
CA LEU A 50 8.14 -2.86 -7.25
C LEU A 50 7.67 -1.50 -6.68
N LEU A 51 7.26 -1.47 -5.41
CA LEU A 51 6.92 -0.25 -4.69
C LEU A 51 8.11 0.70 -4.54
N ALA A 52 9.30 0.18 -4.24
CA ALA A 52 10.52 1.00 -4.17
C ALA A 52 10.81 1.67 -5.52
N TYR A 53 10.64 0.92 -6.63
CA TYR A 53 10.75 1.47 -7.97
C TYR A 53 9.66 2.51 -8.28
N LEU A 54 8.41 2.30 -7.85
CA LEU A 54 7.32 3.26 -8.00
C LEU A 54 7.58 4.56 -7.24
N VAL A 55 8.12 4.50 -6.02
CA VAL A 55 8.53 5.68 -5.26
C VAL A 55 9.58 6.49 -6.04
N GLN A 56 10.52 5.81 -6.68
CA GLN A 56 11.55 6.47 -7.49
C GLN A 56 10.97 7.13 -8.75
N GLN A 57 10.01 6.48 -9.41
CA GLN A 57 9.25 7.07 -10.53
C GLN A 57 8.45 8.31 -10.09
N LEU A 58 7.83 8.27 -8.90
CA LEU A 58 7.12 9.40 -8.31
C LEU A 58 8.06 10.58 -8.02
N TYR A 59 9.24 10.30 -7.46
CA TYR A 59 10.27 11.30 -7.22
C TYR A 59 10.68 11.98 -8.54
N GLN A 60 10.99 11.20 -9.58
CA GLN A 60 11.37 11.74 -10.88
C GLN A 60 10.24 12.55 -11.53
N GLY A 61 8.98 12.07 -11.43
CA GLY A 61 7.82 12.78 -11.96
C GLY A 61 7.57 14.12 -11.26
N MET A 62 7.80 14.21 -9.94
CA MET A 62 7.72 15.47 -9.19
C MET A 62 8.86 16.43 -9.53
N VAL A 63 10.10 15.92 -9.62
CA VAL A 63 11.25 16.74 -10.05
C VAL A 63 11.03 17.32 -11.45
N ALA A 64 10.44 16.54 -12.36
CA ALA A 64 10.12 16.98 -13.72
C ALA A 64 8.96 17.98 -13.81
N LEU A 65 8.29 18.28 -12.68
CA LEU A 65 7.30 19.35 -12.52
C LEU A 65 7.88 20.55 -11.73
N ASP A 66 9.22 20.65 -11.66
CA ASP A 66 9.96 21.71 -10.95
C ASP A 66 9.67 21.78 -9.43
N TYR A 67 9.29 20.67 -8.80
CA TYR A 67 9.22 20.62 -7.33
C TYR A 67 10.62 20.67 -6.69
N PRO A 68 10.77 21.36 -5.54
CA PRO A 68 12.05 21.47 -4.84
C PRO A 68 12.54 20.12 -4.33
N GLN A 69 13.63 19.62 -4.92
CA GLN A 69 14.16 18.26 -4.71
C GLN A 69 14.41 17.90 -3.24
N GLU A 70 14.84 18.89 -2.46
CA GLU A 70 15.10 18.82 -1.02
C GLU A 70 13.88 18.38 -0.19
N ASN A 71 12.66 18.68 -0.67
CA ASN A 71 11.42 18.36 0.04
C ASN A 71 10.65 17.17 -0.55
N VAL A 72 10.94 16.76 -1.80
CA VAL A 72 10.16 15.73 -2.52
C VAL A 72 10.19 14.38 -1.81
N SER A 73 11.36 13.91 -1.40
CA SER A 73 11.49 12.62 -0.70
C SER A 73 10.76 12.62 0.63
N GLY A 74 10.89 13.70 1.40
CA GLY A 74 10.18 13.88 2.67
C GLY A 74 8.67 13.91 2.47
N LEU A 75 8.19 14.56 1.41
CA LEU A 75 6.78 14.70 1.09
C LEU A 75 6.17 13.37 0.60
N ILE A 76 6.86 12.61 -0.23
CA ILE A 76 6.39 11.28 -0.68
C ILE A 76 6.33 10.31 0.51
N LEU A 77 7.37 10.27 1.33
CA LEU A 77 7.44 9.36 2.48
C LEU A 77 6.44 9.73 3.57
N SER A 78 6.47 10.98 4.05
CA SER A 78 5.63 11.43 5.16
C SER A 78 4.19 11.73 4.74
N GLY A 79 3.97 12.20 3.51
CA GLY A 79 2.64 12.56 3.01
C GLY A 79 1.84 11.39 2.47
N PHE A 80 2.49 10.33 1.99
CA PHE A 80 1.79 9.23 1.33
C PHE A 80 2.18 7.84 1.83
N VAL A 81 3.46 7.47 1.73
CA VAL A 81 3.90 6.09 2.01
C VAL A 81 3.61 5.67 3.45
N VAL A 82 4.03 6.49 4.42
CA VAL A 82 3.86 6.19 5.85
C VAL A 82 2.37 6.19 6.25
N PRO A 83 1.58 7.23 5.99
CA PRO A 83 0.15 7.23 6.35
C PRO A 83 -0.62 6.07 5.73
N VAL A 84 -0.44 5.82 4.43
CA VAL A 84 -1.18 4.76 3.73
C VAL A 84 -0.83 3.37 4.28
N PHE A 85 0.46 3.13 4.55
CA PHE A 85 0.91 1.86 5.11
C PHE A 85 0.31 1.60 6.50
N PHE A 86 0.40 2.57 7.41
CA PHE A 86 -0.15 2.41 8.77
C PHE A 86 -1.67 2.31 8.78
N VAL A 87 -2.37 3.14 8.00
CA VAL A 87 -3.84 3.07 7.89
C VAL A 87 -4.27 1.69 7.39
N SER A 88 -3.61 1.17 6.35
CA SER A 88 -3.90 -0.17 5.82
C SER A 88 -3.63 -1.26 6.86
N LEU A 89 -2.52 -1.16 7.59
CA LEU A 89 -2.15 -2.14 8.62
C LEU A 89 -3.14 -2.14 9.79
N PHE A 90 -3.52 -0.97 10.28
CA PHE A 90 -4.54 -0.83 11.32
C PHE A 90 -5.90 -1.35 10.85
N TYR A 91 -6.31 -0.99 9.64
CA TYR A 91 -7.55 -1.47 9.04
C TYR A 91 -7.60 -3.01 9.01
N TYR A 92 -6.54 -3.65 8.52
CA TYR A 92 -6.49 -5.11 8.46
C TYR A 92 -6.38 -5.77 9.83
N ARG A 93 -5.67 -5.16 10.80
CA ARG A 93 -5.68 -5.65 12.18
C ARG A 93 -7.08 -5.66 12.78
N ILE A 94 -7.82 -4.55 12.65
CA ILE A 94 -9.20 -4.46 13.16
C ILE A 94 -10.08 -5.50 12.45
N LYS A 95 -9.94 -5.63 11.13
CA LYS A 95 -10.69 -6.63 10.35
C LYS A 95 -10.40 -8.05 10.81
N ARG A 96 -9.13 -8.40 11.06
CA ARG A 96 -8.73 -9.71 11.58
C ARG A 96 -9.36 -9.98 12.95
N ASN A 97 -9.27 -9.01 13.87
CA ASN A 97 -9.87 -9.16 15.20
C ASN A 97 -11.40 -9.34 15.16
N ARG A 98 -12.10 -8.72 14.19
CA ARG A 98 -13.54 -8.95 14.00
C ARG A 98 -13.83 -10.36 13.52
N ILE A 99 -13.09 -10.86 12.52
CA ILE A 99 -13.25 -12.22 11.98
C ILE A 99 -13.00 -13.27 13.08
N GLU A 100 -11.95 -13.09 13.89
CA GLU A 100 -11.64 -14.02 14.99
C GLU A 100 -12.75 -14.02 16.07
N LYS A 101 -13.35 -12.86 16.37
CA LYS A 101 -14.50 -12.76 17.30
C LYS A 101 -15.76 -13.42 16.76
N GLU A 102 -16.07 -13.22 15.48
CA GLU A 102 -17.23 -13.84 14.82
C GLU A 102 -17.10 -15.38 14.72
N GLN A 103 -15.88 -15.89 14.55
CA GLN A 103 -15.63 -17.34 14.59
C GLN A 103 -15.83 -17.91 16.00
N GLN A 104 -15.37 -17.21 17.03
CA GLN A 104 -15.56 -17.65 18.42
C GLN A 104 -17.02 -17.63 18.87
N SER A 105 -17.83 -16.67 18.41
CA SER A 105 -19.26 -16.64 18.72
C SER A 105 -20.01 -17.79 18.06
N LYS A 106 -19.71 -18.09 16.79
CA LYS A 106 -20.33 -19.23 16.07
C LYS A 106 -20.02 -20.59 16.69
N ILE A 107 -18.79 -20.79 17.17
CA ILE A 107 -18.41 -22.06 17.83
C ILE A 107 -19.17 -22.23 19.16
N LYS A 108 -19.55 -21.14 19.84
CA LYS A 108 -20.33 -21.21 21.08
C LYS A 108 -21.80 -21.55 20.83
N GLU A 109 -22.42 -20.98 19.79
CA GLU A 109 -23.82 -21.26 19.43
C GLU A 109 -24.05 -22.69 18.91
N ASP A 110 -23.03 -23.35 18.35
CA ASP A 110 -23.14 -24.73 17.83
C ASP A 110 -22.92 -25.80 18.93
N ASN A 111 -22.56 -25.39 20.15
CA ASN A 111 -22.30 -26.27 21.30
C ASN A 111 -23.36 -26.16 22.42
N ASP A 112 -24.39 -25.33 22.24
CA ASP A 112 -25.57 -25.19 23.13
C ASP A 112 -26.82 -25.80 22.46
#